data_AF-A0A641RBP1-F1
#
_entry.id   AF-A0A641RBP1-F1
#
_cell.length_a   1.000
_cell.length_b   1.000
_cell.length_c   1.000
_cell.angle_alpha   90.00
_cell.angle_beta   90.00
_cell.angle_gamma   90.00
#
_symmetry.space_group_name_H-M   'P 1'
#
loop_
_entity.id
_entity.type
_entity.pdbx_description
1 polymer ?
#
loop_
_entity_poly.entity_id
_entity_poly.type
_entity_poly.pdbx_seq_one_letter_code
_entity_poly.pdbx_strand_id
1 'polypeptide(L)'
;MDIKEYSKLIKAKRKELDGLMKRKMPVIAGRMAKDHFQDNFRREGFVNGGLHPWPKAKRLSSGRTDAAGSYGTLLSGRNHLFSSVKYMPGEYRVRVANELVYAPVNNWGGEVHPTVTPQ
;
A
#
# COMPACT_ATOMS: atom_id res chain seq x y z
N MET A 1 -32.97 31.73 -14.45
CA MET A 1 -32.20 31.65 -13.19
C MET A 1 -31.59 33.02 -12.94
N ASP A 2 -31.91 33.64 -11.81
CA ASP A 2 -31.39 34.96 -11.44
C ASP A 2 -29.95 34.87 -10.89
N ILE A 3 -29.19 35.97 -10.95
CA ILE A 3 -27.81 36.05 -10.44
C ILE A 3 -27.71 35.67 -8.96
N LYS A 4 -28.75 35.93 -8.17
CA LYS A 4 -28.83 35.53 -6.76
C LYS A 4 -28.95 34.01 -6.61
N GLU A 5 -29.69 33.34 -7.49
CA GLU A 5 -29.81 31.88 -7.49
C GLU A 5 -28.48 31.23 -7.90
N TYR A 6 -27.81 31.80 -8.90
CA TYR A 6 -26.49 31.34 -9.33
C TYR A 6 -25.44 31.48 -8.22
N SER A 7 -25.45 32.61 -7.49
CA SER A 7 -24.58 32.83 -6.33
C SER A 7 -24.81 31.80 -5.22
N LYS A 8 -26.08 31.45 -4.93
CA LYS A 8 -26.43 30.40 -3.96
C LYS A 8 -25.89 29.03 -4.41
N LEU A 9 -26.04 28.70 -5.69
CA LEU A 9 -25.54 27.44 -6.26
C LEU A 9 -24.02 27.32 -6.14
N ILE A 10 -23.27 28.37 -6.48
CA ILE A 10 -21.80 28.39 -6.36
C ILE A 10 -21.38 28.14 -4.89
N LYS A 11 -22.02 28.80 -3.92
CA LYS A 11 -21.71 28.60 -2.50
C LYS A 11 -21.98 27.18 -2.03
N ALA A 12 -23.10 26.59 -2.46
CA ALA A 12 -23.41 25.19 -2.16
C ALA A 12 -22.36 24.23 -2.75
N LYS A 13 -21.99 24.43 -4.02
CA LYS A 13 -20.97 23.59 -4.68
C LYS A 13 -19.59 23.73 -4.07
N ARG A 14 -19.19 24.94 -3.64
CA ARG A 14 -17.95 25.14 -2.89
C ARG A 14 -17.95 24.34 -1.59
N LYS A 15 -19.05 24.36 -0.83
CA LYS A 15 -19.18 23.59 0.41
C LYS A 15 -19.13 22.08 0.18
N GLU A 16 -19.75 21.59 -0.90
CA GLU A 16 -19.68 20.19 -1.32
C GLU A 16 -18.24 19.79 -1.67
N LEU A 17 -17.55 20.61 -2.47
CA LEU A 17 -16.16 20.39 -2.86
C LEU A 17 -15.23 20.40 -1.63
N ASP A 18 -15.42 21.35 -0.72
CA ASP A 18 -14.65 21.41 0.52
C ASP A 18 -14.85 20.13 1.34
N GLY A 19 -16.09 19.64 1.48
CA GLY A 19 -16.37 18.38 2.16
C GLY A 19 -15.73 17.16 1.47
N LEU A 20 -15.76 17.13 0.14
CA LEU A 20 -15.12 16.10 -0.68
C LEU A 20 -13.61 16.09 -0.46
N MET A 21 -12.94 17.23 -0.66
CA MET A 21 -11.49 17.38 -0.54
C MET A 21 -11.00 17.14 0.88
N LYS A 22 -11.73 17.65 1.88
CA LYS A 22 -11.31 17.60 3.27
C LYS A 22 -11.38 16.20 3.86
N ARG A 23 -12.43 15.43 3.56
CA ARG A 23 -12.74 14.16 4.26
C ARG A 23 -12.79 12.93 3.37
N LYS A 24 -13.40 13.03 2.18
CA LYS A 24 -13.64 11.86 1.32
C LYS A 24 -12.42 11.52 0.46
N MET A 25 -11.81 12.52 -0.17
CA MET A 25 -10.65 12.32 -1.06
C MET A 25 -9.46 11.65 -0.36
N PRO A 26 -9.07 12.03 0.87
CA PRO A 26 -8.00 11.34 1.60
C PRO A 26 -8.25 9.84 1.83
N VAL A 27 -9.51 9.43 2.05
CA VAL A 27 -9.88 8.01 2.22
C VAL A 27 -9.72 7.25 0.91
N ILE A 28 -10.23 7.80 -0.19
CA ILE A 28 -10.15 7.20 -1.52
C ILE A 28 -8.69 7.07 -1.96
N ALA A 29 -7.92 8.17 -1.88
CA ALA A 29 -6.51 8.19 -2.23
C ALA A 29 -5.70 7.24 -1.34
N GLY A 30 -6.00 7.18 -0.04
CA GLY A 30 -5.36 6.26 0.89
C GLY A 30 -5.60 4.79 0.55
N ARG A 31 -6.84 4.45 0.18
CA ARG A 31 -7.18 3.10 -0.27
C ARG A 31 -6.44 2.73 -1.54
N MET A 32 -6.46 3.62 -2.53
CA MET A 32 -5.73 3.42 -3.80
C MET A 32 -4.22 3.21 -3.56
N ALA A 33 -3.61 4.03 -2.70
CA ALA A 33 -2.20 3.90 -2.37
C ALA A 33 -1.89 2.59 -1.64
N LYS A 34 -2.72 2.18 -0.67
CA LYS A 34 -2.57 0.88 -0.01
C LYS A 34 -2.67 -0.27 -1.00
N ASP A 35 -3.66 -0.23 -1.89
CA ASP A 35 -3.86 -1.27 -2.90
C ASP A 35 -2.65 -1.33 -3.86
N HIS A 36 -2.12 -0.18 -4.27
CA HIS A 36 -0.90 -0.09 -5.10
C HIS A 36 0.32 -0.72 -4.41
N PHE A 37 0.62 -0.36 -3.15
CA PHE A 37 1.76 -0.96 -2.44
C PHE A 37 1.57 -2.45 -2.17
N GLN A 38 0.34 -2.90 -1.94
CA GLN A 38 0.03 -4.32 -1.82
C GLN A 38 0.16 -5.06 -3.16
N ASP A 39 -0.14 -4.40 -4.28
CA ASP A 39 0.03 -4.98 -5.61
C ASP A 39 1.49 -5.29 -5.91
N ASN A 40 2.44 -4.50 -5.40
CA ASN A 40 3.87 -4.83 -5.51
C ASN A 40 4.18 -6.25 -5.02
N PHE A 41 3.58 -6.66 -3.90
CA PHE A 41 3.79 -8.02 -3.37
C PHE A 41 3.09 -9.07 -4.20
N ARG A 42 1.86 -8.80 -4.66
CA ARG A 42 1.10 -9.75 -5.49
C ARG A 42 1.79 -10.03 -6.82
N ARG A 43 2.47 -9.01 -7.37
CA ARG A 43 3.21 -9.06 -8.63
C ARG A 43 4.71 -9.33 -8.44
N GLU A 44 5.15 -9.58 -7.21
CA GLU A 44 6.53 -9.87 -6.85
C GLU A 44 7.56 -8.83 -7.34
N GLY A 45 7.20 -7.54 -7.31
CA GLY A 45 8.06 -6.47 -7.81
C GLY A 45 7.44 -5.07 -7.68
N PHE A 46 8.24 -4.02 -7.88
CA PHE A 46 7.72 -2.65 -7.92
C PHE A 46 6.96 -2.41 -9.22
N VAL A 47 5.72 -1.91 -9.14
CA VAL A 47 4.84 -1.74 -10.30
C VAL A 47 4.82 -0.30 -10.87
N ASN A 48 5.56 0.62 -10.25
CA ASN A 48 5.61 2.01 -10.66
C ASN A 48 6.48 2.17 -11.93
N GLY A 49 5.90 2.66 -13.02
CA GLY A 49 6.59 2.81 -14.31
C GLY A 49 6.79 1.51 -15.09
N GLY A 50 6.19 0.40 -14.63
CA GLY A 50 6.42 -0.94 -15.18
C GLY A 50 6.62 -1.94 -14.05
N LEU A 51 6.62 -3.24 -14.38
CA LEU A 51 6.96 -4.27 -13.38
C LEU A 51 8.48 -4.41 -13.30
N HIS A 52 9.04 -4.10 -12.14
CA HIS A 52 10.43 -4.32 -11.77
C HIS A 52 10.49 -5.46 -10.73
N PRO A 53 10.70 -6.72 -11.17
CA PRO A 53 10.64 -7.88 -10.29
C PRO A 53 11.70 -7.82 -9.18
N TRP A 54 11.33 -8.25 -7.99
CA TRP A 54 12.29 -8.48 -6.92
C TRP A 54 13.12 -9.75 -7.19
N PRO A 55 14.33 -9.85 -6.61
CA PRO A 55 15.09 -11.09 -6.65
C PRO A 55 14.28 -12.24 -6.05
N LYS A 56 14.21 -13.37 -6.77
CA LYS A 56 13.47 -14.56 -6.29
C LYS A 56 14.01 -15.05 -4.95
N ALA A 57 13.10 -15.37 -4.03
CA ALA A 57 13.49 -15.97 -2.76
C ALA A 57 14.16 -17.34 -2.97
N LYS A 58 15.24 -17.64 -2.24
CA LYS A 58 15.98 -18.92 -2.32
C LYS A 58 15.10 -20.17 -2.13
N ARG A 59 14.02 -20.04 -1.36
CA ARG A 59 13.00 -21.08 -1.16
C ARG A 59 12.35 -21.55 -2.47
N LEU A 60 12.18 -20.63 -3.43
CA LEU A 60 11.52 -20.92 -4.70
C LEU A 60 12.46 -21.61 -5.70
N SER A 61 13.78 -21.49 -5.51
CA SER A 61 14.78 -22.17 -6.35
C SER A 61 15.03 -23.62 -5.96
N SER A 62 14.60 -24.07 -4.77
CA SER A 62 14.94 -25.41 -4.26
C SER A 62 13.94 -26.52 -4.65
N GLY A 63 13.01 -26.26 -5.58
CA GLY A 63 12.04 -27.28 -6.04
C GLY A 63 11.08 -27.78 -4.96
N ARG A 64 10.86 -27.00 -3.90
CA ARG A 64 9.97 -27.37 -2.79
C ARG A 64 8.53 -27.51 -3.28
N THR A 65 7.89 -28.63 -2.93
CA THR A 65 6.50 -28.95 -3.26
C THR A 65 5.52 -28.70 -2.11
N ASP A 66 6.02 -28.27 -0.94
CA ASP A 66 5.19 -27.96 0.22
C ASP A 66 4.58 -26.55 0.13
N ALA A 67 3.63 -26.25 1.03
CA ALA A 67 2.89 -24.98 1.02
C ALA A 67 3.80 -23.73 1.02
N ALA A 68 4.99 -23.83 1.62
CA ALA A 68 5.96 -22.75 1.61
C ALA A 68 6.48 -22.41 0.19
N GLY A 69 6.59 -23.41 -0.68
CA GLY A 69 7.01 -23.26 -2.09
C GLY A 69 5.97 -22.58 -2.98
N SER A 70 4.69 -22.56 -2.58
CA SER A 70 3.61 -21.93 -3.36
C SER A 70 3.50 -20.42 -3.15
N TYR A 71 4.11 -19.86 -2.09
CA TYR A 71 4.06 -18.42 -1.84
C TYR A 71 5.15 -17.67 -2.60
N GLY A 72 4.76 -16.61 -3.30
CA GLY A 72 5.68 -15.70 -3.98
C GLY A 72 6.70 -15.03 -3.06
N THR A 73 7.63 -14.33 -3.68
CA THR A 73 8.71 -13.57 -3.04
C THR A 73 8.12 -12.57 -2.04
N LEU A 74 8.65 -12.57 -0.82
CA LEU A 74 8.17 -11.78 0.34
C LEU A 74 6.74 -12.10 0.84
N LEU A 75 6.10 -13.13 0.30
CA LEU A 75 4.85 -13.67 0.81
C LEU A 75 5.06 -14.99 1.58
N SER A 76 4.13 -15.28 2.48
CA SER A 76 4.09 -16.48 3.31
C SER A 76 2.68 -16.67 3.89
N GLY A 77 2.43 -17.75 4.64
CA GLY A 77 1.15 -17.91 5.34
C GLY A 77 0.77 -16.75 6.28
N ARG A 78 1.74 -15.97 6.79
CA ARG A 78 1.48 -14.83 7.70
C ARG A 78 1.42 -13.46 7.01
N ASN A 79 2.09 -13.27 5.86
CA ASN A 79 2.09 -12.04 5.06
C ASN A 79 2.26 -10.71 5.84
N HIS A 80 3.07 -10.68 6.89
CA HIS A 80 3.10 -9.58 7.86
C HIS A 80 3.46 -8.21 7.27
N LEU A 81 4.49 -8.14 6.41
CA LEU A 81 4.88 -6.87 5.75
C LEU A 81 3.78 -6.38 4.81
N PHE A 82 3.21 -7.28 4.00
CA PHE A 82 2.10 -7.00 3.10
C PHE A 82 0.83 -6.51 3.83
N SER A 83 0.46 -7.15 4.94
CA SER A 83 -0.76 -6.83 5.69
C SER A 83 -0.61 -5.55 6.51
N SER A 84 0.61 -5.21 6.92
CA SER A 84 0.92 -4.02 7.74
C SER A 84 0.93 -2.70 6.96
N VAL A 85 0.75 -2.72 5.63
CA VAL A 85 0.52 -1.50 4.84
C VAL A 85 -0.80 -0.87 5.29
N LYS A 86 -0.72 0.37 5.80
CA LYS A 86 -1.89 1.13 6.26
C LYS A 86 -1.88 2.55 5.72
N TYR A 87 -3.07 3.13 5.65
CA TYR A 87 -3.27 4.53 5.35
C TYR A 87 -4.06 5.19 6.49
N MET A 88 -3.70 6.43 6.80
CA MET A 88 -4.27 7.25 7.87
C MET A 88 -4.74 8.57 7.24
N PRO A 89 -6.03 8.65 6.87
CA PRO A 89 -6.63 9.88 6.36
C PRO A 89 -6.62 10.97 7.44
N GLY A 90 -6.23 12.17 7.06
CA GLY A 90 -6.40 13.40 7.84
C GLY A 90 -7.10 14.46 6.99
N GLU A 91 -7.33 15.64 7.57
CA GLU A 91 -7.94 16.74 6.81
C GLU A 91 -7.05 17.13 5.62
N TYR A 92 -7.61 17.05 4.41
CA TYR A 92 -6.93 17.37 3.14
C TYR A 92 -5.67 16.56 2.81
N ARG A 93 -5.34 15.52 3.58
CA ARG A 93 -4.10 14.76 3.42
C ARG A 93 -4.29 13.31 3.81
N VAL A 94 -3.45 12.44 3.27
CA VAL A 94 -3.37 11.05 3.73
C VAL A 94 -1.92 10.65 3.92
N ARG A 95 -1.64 9.97 5.04
CA ARG A 95 -0.34 9.33 5.27
C ARG A 95 -0.47 7.85 4.97
N VAL A 96 0.46 7.31 4.20
CA VAL A 96 0.57 5.87 3.94
C VAL A 96 1.87 5.38 4.55
N ALA A 97 1.83 4.26 5.27
CA ALA A 97 2.97 3.80 6.04
C ALA A 97 2.95 2.27 6.22
N ASN A 98 4.14 1.76 6.51
CA ASN A 98 4.36 0.46 7.12
C ASN A 98 5.24 0.70 8.35
N GLU A 99 4.75 0.34 9.54
CA GLU A 99 5.40 0.67 10.81
C GLU A 99 6.26 -0.47 11.36
N LEU A 100 6.45 -1.53 10.58
CA LEU A 100 7.36 -2.59 10.97
C LEU A 100 8.79 -2.06 10.95
N VAL A 101 9.54 -2.35 12.01
CA VAL A 101 10.94 -1.90 12.19
C VAL A 101 11.81 -2.28 10.99
N TYR A 102 11.55 -3.44 10.38
CA TYR A 102 12.28 -3.95 9.22
C TYR A 102 11.69 -3.53 7.86
N ALA A 103 10.58 -2.79 7.80
CA ALA A 103 9.99 -2.35 6.54
C ALA A 103 10.96 -1.55 5.64
N PRO A 104 11.82 -0.64 6.18
CA PRO A 104 12.80 0.08 5.37
C PRO A 104 13.77 -0.83 4.62
N VAL A 105 14.11 -2.01 5.18
CA VAL A 105 15.03 -2.97 4.57
C VAL A 105 14.53 -3.45 3.20
N ASN A 106 13.21 -3.54 3.01
CA ASN A 106 12.65 -3.91 1.71
C ASN A 106 12.91 -2.86 0.61
N ASN A 107 12.98 -1.57 0.98
CA ASN A 107 13.19 -0.49 0.03
C ASN A 107 14.67 -0.16 -0.18
N TRP A 108 15.47 -0.24 0.89
CA TRP A 108 16.84 0.28 0.92
C TRP A 108 17.91 -0.80 1.08
N GLY A 109 17.51 -2.06 1.27
CA GLY A 109 18.39 -3.11 1.72
C GLY A 109 18.76 -2.98 3.20
N GLY A 110 19.54 -3.92 3.70
CA GLY A 110 19.97 -3.96 5.10
C GLY A 110 20.06 -5.39 5.64
N GLU A 111 20.67 -5.51 6.82
CA GLU A 111 20.79 -6.78 7.52
C GLU A 111 19.65 -6.96 8.52
N VAL A 112 19.14 -8.19 8.63
CA VAL A 112 18.12 -8.58 9.60
C VAL A 112 18.58 -9.85 10.29
N HIS A 113 18.26 -9.98 11.58
CA HIS A 113 18.57 -11.15 12.39
C HIS A 113 17.28 -11.86 12.81
N PRO A 114 16.57 -12.53 11.88
CA PRO A 114 15.36 -13.25 12.23
C PRO A 114 15.70 -14.46 13.10
N THR A 115 14.85 -14.73 14.10
CA THR A 115 14.90 -16.01 14.80
C THR A 115 14.45 -17.10 13.84
N VAL A 116 15.38 -17.98 13.45
CA VAL A 116 15.09 -19.15 12.64
C VAL A 116 14.99 -20.35 13.57
N THR A 117 13.84 -21.04 13.55
CA THR A 117 13.73 -22.34 14.22
C THR A 117 14.65 -23.32 13.49
N PRO A 118 15.61 -23.97 14.18
CA PRO A 118 16.43 -25.01 13.58
C PRO A 118 15.54 -26.12 13.00
N GLN A 119 15.95 -26.67 11.85
CA GLN A 119 15.29 -27.84 11.27
C GLN A 119 15.76 -29.12 11.95
#